data_AF-K1U229-F1
#
_entry.id   AF-K1U229-F1
#
_cell.length_a   1.000
_cell.length_b   1.000
_cell.length_c   1.000
_cell.angle_alpha   90.00
_cell.angle_beta   90.00
_cell.angle_gamma   90.00
#
_symmetry.space_group_name_H-M   'P 1'
#
loop_
_entity.id
_entity.type
_entity.pdbx_description
1 polymer ?
#
loop_
_entity_poly.entity_id
_entity_poly.type
_entity_poly.pdbx_seq_one_letter_code
_entity_poly.pdbx_strand_id
1 'polypeptide(L)'
;MGNNTRAPIIKAPELLDVVINNIQTGLTDNLGWLDKAFGRAERLVKYGANQKKIYTPNIYIGGNEYQEVTPDAGIGNFSFFWIDDPQTVDWTPKQSIGLKSPFSLIVWFDYRTVFNDPNTRNKERIKRDILDVLNGGFWLKDGRIEINRIYELAENIYRGFSLDEVDNQFLMAPYGGFRFEGIMEVTETCII
;
A
#
# COMPACT_ATOMS: atom_id res chain seq x y z
N MET A 1 23.95 9.63 -8.59
CA MET A 1 23.12 9.92 -9.78
C MET A 1 22.33 8.63 -10.05
N GLY A 2 21.09 8.43 -9.60
CA GLY A 2 19.98 9.37 -9.47
C GLY A 2 18.79 8.90 -10.32
N ASN A 3 18.56 7.58 -10.47
CA ASN A 3 17.29 7.09 -11.00
C ASN A 3 16.35 6.87 -9.82
N ASN A 4 15.88 8.00 -9.27
CA ASN A 4 14.76 8.02 -8.35
C ASN A 4 13.49 7.79 -9.19
N THR A 5 13.35 6.56 -9.72
CA THR A 5 12.16 6.18 -10.49
C THR A 5 11.02 6.13 -9.49
N ARG A 6 10.21 7.19 -9.48
CA ARG A 6 8.95 7.25 -8.74
C ARG A 6 8.16 5.96 -9.02
N ALA A 7 7.44 5.48 -8.01
CA ALA A 7 6.54 4.35 -8.20
C ALA A 7 5.61 4.59 -9.40
N PRO A 8 5.26 3.55 -10.18
CA PRO A 8 4.35 3.70 -11.31
C PRO A 8 3.01 4.30 -10.85
N ILE A 9 2.56 5.30 -11.60
CA ILE A 9 1.25 5.96 -11.44
C ILE A 9 0.43 5.67 -12.69
N ILE A 10 -0.82 5.23 -12.50
CA ILE A 10 -1.75 4.98 -13.61
C ILE A 10 -2.13 6.33 -14.21
N LYS A 11 -1.92 6.53 -15.53
CA LYS A 11 -2.13 7.84 -16.18
C LYS A 11 -3.60 8.25 -16.33
N ALA A 12 -4.48 7.27 -16.52
CA ALA A 12 -5.92 7.45 -16.62
C ALA A 12 -6.58 6.50 -15.61
N PRO A 13 -6.47 6.80 -14.31
CA PRO A 13 -7.07 5.95 -13.28
C PRO A 13 -8.60 6.09 -13.33
N GLU A 14 -9.30 5.00 -13.05
CA GLU A 14 -10.76 4.96 -12.95
C GLU A 14 -11.15 4.31 -11.62
N LEU A 15 -12.33 4.65 -11.09
CA LEU A 15 -12.87 4.07 -9.87
C LEU A 15 -11.86 4.11 -8.69
N LEU A 16 -11.61 2.98 -8.02
CA LEU A 16 -10.70 2.87 -6.87
C LEU A 16 -9.29 3.36 -7.19
N ASP A 17 -8.83 3.20 -8.44
CA ASP A 17 -7.47 3.59 -8.82
C ASP A 17 -7.30 5.13 -8.79
N VAL A 18 -8.40 5.92 -8.89
CA VAL A 18 -8.35 7.39 -8.70
C VAL A 18 -7.97 7.71 -7.26
N VAL A 19 -8.65 7.06 -6.31
CA VAL A 19 -8.41 7.23 -4.87
C VAL A 19 -7.00 6.76 -4.52
N ILE A 20 -6.59 5.59 -5.02
CA ILE A 20 -5.24 5.03 -4.80
C ILE A 20 -4.17 6.00 -5.33
N ASN A 21 -4.31 6.52 -6.55
CA ASN A 21 -3.35 7.49 -7.11
C ASN A 21 -3.23 8.77 -6.27
N ASN A 22 -4.37 9.29 -5.78
CA ASN A 22 -4.37 10.47 -4.91
C ASN A 22 -3.62 10.19 -3.61
N ILE A 23 -3.83 9.01 -3.00
CA ILE A 23 -3.12 8.62 -1.78
C ILE A 23 -1.64 8.36 -2.06
N GLN A 24 -1.27 7.71 -3.16
CA GLN A 24 0.13 7.50 -3.54
C GLN A 24 0.88 8.84 -3.58
N THR A 25 0.31 9.81 -4.30
CA THR A 25 0.90 11.15 -4.45
C THR A 25 0.93 11.88 -3.10
N GLY A 26 -0.18 11.87 -2.36
CA GLY A 26 -0.27 12.51 -1.06
C GLY A 26 0.70 11.94 -0.02
N LEU A 27 0.94 10.62 -0.02
CA LEU A 27 1.94 10.00 0.84
C LEU A 27 3.35 10.45 0.49
N THR A 28 3.76 10.40 -0.79
CA THR A 28 5.13 10.78 -1.18
C THR A 28 5.41 12.27 -1.06
N ASP A 29 4.39 13.11 -1.23
CA ASP A 29 4.55 14.57 -1.15
C ASP A 29 4.64 15.07 0.30
N ASN A 30 4.05 14.34 1.26
CA ASN A 30 4.00 14.75 2.66
C ASN A 30 4.90 13.93 3.60
N LEU A 31 5.25 12.70 3.25
CA LEU A 31 6.16 11.85 4.04
C LEU A 31 7.56 11.90 3.43
N GLY A 32 8.37 12.87 3.87
CA GLY A 32 9.73 13.06 3.33
C GLY A 32 10.70 11.89 3.53
N TRP A 33 10.34 10.89 4.35
CA TRP A 33 11.10 9.66 4.55
C TRP A 33 10.60 8.49 3.68
N LEU A 34 9.46 8.62 3.00
CA LEU A 34 8.88 7.56 2.18
C LEU A 34 9.46 7.63 0.77
N ASP A 35 10.26 6.64 0.37
CA ASP A 35 10.92 6.63 -0.94
C ASP A 35 9.93 6.36 -2.08
N LYS A 36 8.98 5.44 -1.86
CA LYS A 36 8.00 5.02 -2.89
C LYS A 36 6.63 4.70 -2.31
N ALA A 37 5.57 5.25 -2.90
CA ALA A 37 4.20 4.78 -2.68
C ALA A 37 3.67 4.12 -3.95
N PHE A 38 3.53 2.80 -3.93
CA PHE A 38 3.00 2.01 -5.04
C PHE A 38 1.47 1.91 -4.99
N GLY A 39 0.87 1.63 -6.15
CA GLY A 39 -0.57 1.41 -6.28
C GLY A 39 -0.97 0.03 -5.78
N ARG A 40 -2.03 -0.53 -6.38
CA ARG A 40 -2.48 -1.88 -6.07
C ARG A 40 -1.44 -2.94 -6.48
N ALA A 41 -1.09 -3.81 -5.55
CA ALA A 41 -0.33 -5.02 -5.80
C ALA A 41 -1.23 -6.16 -6.28
N GLU A 42 -0.67 -7.00 -7.15
CA GLU A 42 -1.23 -8.26 -7.59
C GLU A 42 -0.55 -9.42 -6.84
N ARG A 43 -1.33 -10.46 -6.55
CA ARG A 43 -0.80 -11.67 -5.94
C ARG A 43 -0.34 -12.63 -7.02
N LEU A 44 0.98 -12.80 -7.14
CA LEU A 44 1.57 -13.79 -8.04
C LEU A 44 1.94 -15.05 -7.29
N VAL A 45 1.88 -16.18 -7.99
CA VAL A 45 2.28 -17.50 -7.48
C VAL A 45 3.68 -17.81 -8.01
N LYS A 46 4.61 -18.03 -7.09
CA LYS A 46 5.93 -18.58 -7.36
C LYS A 46 6.02 -19.97 -6.74
N TYR A 47 6.93 -20.79 -7.24
CA TYR A 47 7.21 -22.10 -6.67
C TYR A 47 8.52 -22.03 -5.88
N GLY A 48 8.42 -22.27 -4.58
CA GLY A 48 9.57 -22.35 -3.68
C GLY A 48 10.28 -23.70 -3.74
N ALA A 49 11.19 -23.90 -2.79
CA ALA A 49 11.78 -25.22 -2.53
C ALA A 49 10.65 -26.25 -2.33
N ASN A 50 10.83 -27.46 -2.87
CA ASN A 50 9.86 -28.55 -2.80
C ASN A 50 8.52 -28.30 -3.51
N GLN A 51 8.49 -27.45 -4.55
CA GLN A 51 7.27 -27.13 -5.33
C GLN A 51 6.11 -26.53 -4.50
N LYS A 52 6.41 -25.99 -3.31
CA LYS A 52 5.41 -25.30 -2.51
C LYS A 52 5.04 -23.98 -3.20
N LYS A 53 3.73 -23.70 -3.30
CA LYS A 53 3.23 -22.42 -3.81
C LYS A 53 3.53 -21.32 -2.80
N ILE A 54 4.22 -20.28 -3.26
CA ILE A 54 4.52 -19.05 -2.53
C ILE A 54 3.72 -17.92 -3.17
N TYR A 55 2.91 -17.23 -2.37
CA TYR A 55 2.16 -16.06 -2.81
C TYR A 55 2.94 -14.79 -2.49
N THR A 56 3.22 -13.96 -3.49
CA THR A 56 3.99 -12.72 -3.32
C THR A 56 3.20 -11.50 -3.82
N PRO A 57 3.29 -10.34 -3.14
CA PRO A 57 2.74 -9.10 -3.64
C PRO A 57 3.66 -8.53 -4.72
N ASN A 58 3.11 -8.20 -5.89
CA ASN A 58 3.89 -7.68 -7.01
C ASN A 58 3.19 -6.47 -7.66
N ILE A 59 3.97 -5.48 -8.05
CA ILE A 59 3.50 -4.29 -8.76
C ILE A 59 3.88 -4.41 -10.24
N TYR A 60 2.92 -4.19 -11.12
CA TYR A 60 3.21 -4.08 -12.56
C TYR A 60 3.99 -2.80 -12.84
N ILE A 61 5.18 -2.92 -13.45
CA ILE A 61 6.08 -1.79 -13.74
C ILE A 61 6.20 -1.49 -15.25
N GLY A 62 5.42 -2.19 -16.08
CA GLY A 62 5.41 -2.04 -17.54
C GLY A 62 6.17 -3.14 -18.26
N GLY A 63 5.96 -3.28 -19.57
CA GLY A 63 6.72 -4.21 -20.41
C GLY A 63 6.58 -5.69 -20.04
N ASN A 64 5.44 -6.11 -19.46
CA ASN A 64 5.23 -7.44 -18.87
C ASN A 64 6.09 -7.75 -17.64
N GLU A 65 6.70 -6.74 -17.03
CA GLU A 65 7.52 -6.90 -15.83
C GLU A 65 6.75 -6.54 -14.57
N TYR A 66 7.05 -7.29 -13.53
CA TYR A 66 6.49 -7.16 -12.20
C TYR A 66 7.62 -7.02 -11.18
N GLN A 67 7.50 -6.04 -10.30
CA GLN A 67 8.39 -5.84 -9.16
C GLN A 67 7.73 -6.43 -7.91
N GLU A 68 8.39 -7.38 -7.27
CA GLU A 68 7.97 -7.89 -5.97
C GLU A 68 8.17 -6.81 -4.89
N VAL A 69 7.16 -6.60 -4.05
CA VAL A 69 7.16 -5.57 -2.97
C VAL A 69 7.17 -6.22 -1.60
N THR A 70 8.25 -6.93 -1.32
CA THR A 70 8.49 -7.64 -0.06
C THR A 70 9.57 -6.97 0.78
N PRO A 71 9.61 -7.23 2.09
CA PRO A 71 10.77 -6.86 2.88
C PRO A 71 12.02 -7.47 2.28
N ASP A 72 13.08 -6.66 2.11
CA ASP A 72 14.36 -7.00 1.44
C ASP A 72 14.44 -6.83 -0.10
N ALA A 73 13.39 -6.38 -0.78
CA ALA A 73 13.43 -6.14 -2.23
C ALA A 73 14.34 -4.96 -2.68
N GLY A 74 15.15 -4.39 -1.78
CA GLY A 74 16.06 -3.26 -2.08
C GLY A 74 15.35 -1.96 -2.46
N ILE A 75 14.07 -1.83 -2.11
CA ILE A 75 13.20 -0.73 -2.54
C ILE A 75 13.42 0.56 -1.71
N GLY A 76 13.85 0.41 -0.45
CA GLY A 76 13.89 1.49 0.54
C GLY A 76 12.66 1.48 1.44
N ASN A 77 12.20 2.64 1.86
CA ASN A 77 10.95 2.85 2.58
C ASN A 77 9.80 2.93 1.57
N PHE A 78 8.84 2.03 1.66
CA PHE A 78 7.76 2.00 0.68
C PHE A 78 6.39 1.68 1.26
N SER A 79 5.37 1.99 0.49
CA SER A 79 4.00 1.55 0.73
C SER A 79 3.37 0.97 -0.53
N PHE A 80 2.35 0.14 -0.37
CA PHE A 80 1.53 -0.37 -1.47
C PHE A 80 0.12 -0.69 -1.00
N PHE A 81 -0.79 -0.79 -1.96
CA PHE A 81 -2.18 -1.16 -1.69
C PHE A 81 -2.45 -2.63 -1.97
N TRP A 82 -3.25 -3.25 -1.13
CA TRP A 82 -3.90 -4.51 -1.38
C TRP A 82 -5.41 -4.32 -1.30
N ILE A 83 -6.13 -4.74 -2.33
CA ILE A 83 -7.59 -4.62 -2.42
C ILE A 83 -8.17 -6.02 -2.24
N ASP A 84 -8.98 -6.20 -1.20
CA ASP A 84 -9.58 -7.50 -0.91
C ASP A 84 -10.77 -7.78 -1.83
N ASP A 85 -10.98 -9.08 -2.09
CA ASP A 85 -12.08 -9.62 -2.87
C ASP A 85 -13.12 -10.22 -1.90
N PRO A 86 -14.43 -9.93 -2.02
CA PRO A 86 -15.09 -9.15 -3.08
C PRO A 86 -15.26 -7.66 -2.83
N GLN A 87 -15.51 -6.93 -3.92
CA GLN A 87 -16.02 -5.56 -3.90
C GLN A 87 -17.55 -5.56 -3.83
N THR A 88 -18.11 -4.61 -3.10
CA THR A 88 -19.55 -4.36 -3.06
C THR A 88 -19.89 -3.27 -4.07
N VAL A 89 -20.88 -3.55 -4.92
CA VAL A 89 -21.32 -2.65 -5.98
C VAL A 89 -22.79 -2.30 -5.76
N ASP A 90 -23.06 -1.02 -5.55
CA ASP A 90 -24.39 -0.44 -5.61
C ASP A 90 -24.62 0.04 -7.06
N TRP A 91 -25.16 -0.85 -7.90
CA TRP A 91 -25.44 -0.56 -9.30
C TRP A 91 -26.92 -0.66 -9.60
N THR A 92 -27.47 0.43 -10.15
CA THR A 92 -28.82 0.48 -10.71
C THR A 92 -28.74 1.21 -12.06
N PRO A 93 -29.44 0.73 -13.11
CA PRO A 93 -29.45 1.40 -14.40
C PRO A 93 -29.81 2.89 -14.29
N LYS A 94 -29.05 3.76 -14.97
CA LYS A 94 -29.25 5.23 -15.02
C LYS A 94 -29.15 5.93 -13.65
N GLN A 95 -28.44 5.34 -12.69
CA GLN A 95 -28.13 5.95 -11.40
C GLN A 95 -26.62 6.02 -11.20
N SER A 96 -26.18 6.84 -10.24
CA SER A 96 -24.79 6.88 -9.82
C SER A 96 -24.34 5.51 -9.32
N ILE A 97 -23.11 5.14 -9.64
CA ILE A 97 -22.53 3.86 -9.23
C ILE A 97 -21.79 4.07 -7.92
N GLY A 98 -22.11 3.26 -6.91
CA GLY A 98 -21.35 3.19 -5.66
C GLY A 98 -20.48 1.95 -5.65
N LEU A 99 -19.18 2.11 -5.39
CA LEU A 99 -18.25 0.99 -5.24
C LEU A 99 -17.61 1.06 -3.86
N LYS A 100 -17.68 -0.04 -3.10
CA LYS A 100 -17.02 -0.17 -1.79
C LYS A 100 -16.14 -1.40 -1.77
N SER A 101 -14.90 -1.26 -1.34
CA SER A 101 -13.99 -2.39 -1.24
C SER A 101 -13.16 -2.29 0.03
N PRO A 102 -12.99 -3.41 0.77
CA PRO A 102 -11.99 -3.46 1.82
C PRO A 102 -10.60 -3.31 1.20
N PHE A 103 -9.78 -2.46 1.80
CA PHE A 103 -8.42 -2.24 1.37
C PHE A 103 -7.45 -2.37 2.55
N SER A 104 -6.20 -2.63 2.20
CA SER A 104 -5.06 -2.58 3.09
C SER A 104 -3.99 -1.67 2.48
N LEU A 105 -3.59 -0.63 3.22
CA LEU A 105 -2.37 0.11 2.93
C LEU A 105 -1.25 -0.50 3.77
N ILE A 106 -0.30 -1.15 3.10
CA ILE A 106 0.85 -1.78 3.74
C ILE A 106 2.04 -0.82 3.60
N VAL A 107 2.72 -0.55 4.70
CA VAL A 107 3.86 0.37 4.79
C VAL A 107 5.04 -0.34 5.43
N TRP A 108 6.21 -0.21 4.82
CA TRP A 108 7.47 -0.82 5.25
C TRP A 108 8.56 0.27 5.28
N PHE A 109 9.32 0.42 6.39
CA PHE A 109 10.30 1.48 6.63
C PHE A 109 11.52 1.09 7.51
N ASP A 110 12.73 1.45 7.10
CA ASP A 110 13.93 1.31 7.92
C ASP A 110 14.06 2.46 8.93
N TYR A 111 14.08 2.16 10.23
CA TYR A 111 14.24 3.16 11.28
C TYR A 111 15.53 3.99 11.13
N ARG A 112 16.58 3.45 10.48
CA ARG A 112 17.85 4.16 10.26
C ARG A 112 17.74 5.25 9.19
N THR A 113 16.84 5.09 8.23
CA THR A 113 16.64 6.06 7.15
C THR A 113 15.55 7.06 7.50
N VAL A 114 14.59 6.67 8.35
CA VAL A 114 13.56 7.58 8.87
C VAL A 114 14.10 8.48 10.00
N PHE A 115 14.92 7.94 10.89
CA PHE A 115 15.47 8.67 12.04
C PHE A 115 16.99 8.78 11.96
N ASN A 116 17.49 10.01 11.95
CA ASN A 116 18.92 10.30 11.97
C ASN A 116 19.58 9.93 13.33
N ASP A 117 18.81 9.94 14.42
CA ASP A 117 19.28 9.58 15.77
C ASP A 117 18.60 8.28 16.25
N PRO A 118 19.36 7.19 16.50
CA PRO A 118 18.83 5.94 17.04
C PRO A 118 18.01 6.08 18.33
N ASN A 119 18.28 7.08 19.17
CA ASN A 119 17.54 7.31 20.43
C ASN A 119 16.18 7.96 20.22
N THR A 120 15.91 8.47 19.01
CA THR A 120 14.64 9.11 18.65
C THR A 120 13.69 8.19 17.89
N ARG A 121 14.10 6.92 17.66
CA ARG A 121 13.30 5.92 16.96
C ARG A 121 11.99 5.72 17.70
N ASN A 122 10.90 6.07 17.02
CA ASN A 122 9.57 6.02 17.60
C ASN A 122 8.56 5.52 16.56
N LYS A 123 8.09 4.28 16.76
CA LYS A 123 7.09 3.64 15.91
C LYS A 123 5.77 4.42 15.89
N GLU A 124 5.32 4.92 17.04
CA GLU A 124 4.10 5.71 17.16
C GLU A 124 4.19 7.06 16.44
N ARG A 125 5.39 7.66 16.38
CA ARG A 125 5.59 8.87 15.57
C ARG A 125 5.36 8.59 14.09
N ILE A 126 5.93 7.50 13.55
CA ILE A 126 5.71 7.12 12.14
C ILE A 126 4.22 6.85 11.89
N LYS A 127 3.55 6.12 12.80
CA LYS A 127 2.11 5.86 12.72
C LYS A 127 1.30 7.15 12.66
N ARG A 128 1.58 8.10 13.56
CA ARG A 128 0.93 9.41 13.59
C ARG A 128 1.18 10.17 12.30
N ASP A 129 2.43 10.24 11.83
CA ASP A 129 2.77 10.96 10.61
C ASP A 129 1.99 10.40 9.39
N ILE A 130 1.82 9.07 9.30
CA ILE A 130 0.97 8.44 8.26
C ILE A 130 -0.51 8.80 8.45
N LEU A 131 -1.05 8.72 9.66
CA LEU A 131 -2.45 9.05 9.94
C LEU A 131 -2.78 10.52 9.66
N ASP A 132 -1.88 11.44 10.00
CA ASP A 132 -2.04 12.87 9.73
C ASP A 132 -2.13 13.13 8.22
N VAL A 133 -1.29 12.48 7.42
CA VAL A 133 -1.33 12.58 5.96
C VAL A 133 -2.63 12.00 5.40
N LEU A 134 -3.07 10.83 5.88
CA LEU A 134 -4.33 10.21 5.43
C LEU A 134 -5.58 11.00 5.87
N ASN A 135 -5.50 11.78 6.95
CA ASN A 135 -6.62 12.56 7.49
C ASN A 135 -6.77 13.96 6.86
N GLY A 136 -5.80 14.45 6.10
CA GLY A 136 -5.90 15.79 5.51
C GLY A 136 -4.68 16.31 4.75
N GLY A 137 -3.64 15.49 4.56
CA GLY A 137 -2.43 15.89 3.82
C GLY A 137 -2.64 16.02 2.31
N PHE A 138 -3.77 15.57 1.77
CA PHE A 138 -4.08 15.63 0.35
C PHE A 138 -5.59 15.60 0.11
N TRP A 139 -6.00 16.01 -1.08
CA TRP A 139 -7.40 15.96 -1.49
C TRP A 139 -7.73 14.60 -2.13
N LEU A 140 -8.76 13.94 -1.59
CA LEU A 140 -9.34 12.74 -2.18
C LEU A 140 -10.42 13.13 -3.19
N LYS A 141 -10.08 13.03 -4.48
CA LYS A 141 -11.03 13.24 -5.56
C LYS A 141 -11.94 12.02 -5.71
N ASP A 142 -13.26 12.27 -5.78
CA ASP A 142 -14.31 11.29 -6.13
C ASP A 142 -14.40 10.04 -5.22
N GLY A 143 -13.83 10.09 -4.01
CA GLY A 143 -13.90 8.96 -3.09
C GLY A 143 -13.62 9.29 -1.63
N ARG A 144 -13.79 8.28 -0.77
CA ARG A 144 -13.54 8.33 0.66
C ARG A 144 -12.81 7.07 1.12
N ILE A 145 -12.04 7.21 2.18
CA ILE A 145 -11.49 6.07 2.92
C ILE A 145 -11.89 6.15 4.38
N GLU A 146 -12.12 5.00 4.98
CA GLU A 146 -12.25 4.83 6.42
C GLU A 146 -11.19 3.83 6.87
N ILE A 147 -10.30 4.21 7.77
CA ILE A 147 -9.33 3.30 8.39
C ILE A 147 -9.92 2.85 9.71
N ASN A 148 -10.08 1.54 9.91
CA ASN A 148 -10.70 0.98 11.11
C ASN A 148 -9.80 0.00 11.87
N ARG A 149 -8.69 -0.46 11.27
CA ARG A 149 -7.71 -1.33 11.95
C ARG A 149 -6.28 -0.99 11.55
N ILE A 150 -5.35 -1.16 12.49
CA ILE A 150 -3.91 -1.05 12.25
C ILE A 150 -3.26 -2.30 12.80
N TYR A 151 -2.47 -2.97 11.97
CA TYR A 151 -1.69 -4.15 12.34
C TYR A 151 -0.20 -3.84 12.32
N GLU A 152 0.50 -4.45 13.28
CA GLU A 152 1.90 -4.18 13.57
C GLU A 152 2.79 -5.43 13.64
N LEU A 153 2.16 -6.59 13.81
CA LEU A 153 2.85 -7.89 13.84
C LEU A 153 3.11 -8.35 12.41
N ALA A 154 4.27 -8.98 12.20
CA ALA A 154 4.74 -9.43 10.89
C ALA A 154 3.73 -10.26 10.11
N GLU A 155 3.24 -11.33 10.76
CA GLU A 155 2.20 -12.23 10.26
C GLU A 155 0.93 -11.49 9.79
N ASN A 156 0.61 -10.35 10.42
CA ASN A 156 -0.61 -9.61 10.14
C ASN A 156 -0.40 -8.51 9.09
N ILE A 157 0.80 -7.92 9.01
CA ILE A 157 1.11 -6.88 8.02
C ILE A 157 0.99 -7.45 6.60
N TYR A 158 1.55 -8.63 6.38
CA TYR A 158 1.54 -9.29 5.06
C TYR A 158 0.58 -10.48 4.98
N ARG A 159 -0.45 -10.50 5.84
CA ARG A 159 -1.51 -11.51 5.80
C ARG A 159 -2.08 -11.64 4.38
N GLY A 160 -2.10 -12.87 3.86
CA GLY A 160 -2.50 -13.18 2.49
C GLY A 160 -1.35 -13.49 1.53
N PHE A 161 -0.11 -13.24 1.97
CA PHE A 161 1.14 -13.57 1.26
C PHE A 161 1.94 -14.61 2.04
N SER A 162 2.79 -15.37 1.34
CA SER A 162 3.62 -16.43 1.91
C SER A 162 4.97 -15.91 2.41
N LEU A 163 4.95 -14.88 3.25
CA LEU A 163 6.18 -14.31 3.85
C LEU A 163 6.59 -14.98 5.15
N ASP A 164 5.68 -15.75 5.76
CA ASP A 164 5.93 -16.51 6.99
C ASP A 164 7.06 -17.55 6.84
N GLU A 165 7.32 -18.02 5.62
CA GLU A 165 8.39 -18.98 5.32
C GLU A 165 9.72 -18.32 4.93
N VAL A 166 9.71 -17.02 4.60
CA VAL A 166 10.87 -16.36 3.98
C VAL A 166 11.68 -15.52 4.96
N ASP A 167 11.12 -15.10 6.11
CA ASP A 167 11.84 -14.92 7.39
C ASP A 167 11.09 -13.93 8.31
N ASN A 168 10.68 -14.38 9.50
CA ASN A 168 10.29 -13.50 10.62
C ASN A 168 11.39 -12.50 11.03
N GLN A 169 12.59 -12.65 10.47
CA GLN A 169 13.76 -11.82 10.72
C GLN A 169 13.65 -10.42 10.09
N PHE A 170 12.81 -10.24 9.05
CA PHE A 170 12.72 -8.95 8.34
C PHE A 170 11.97 -7.85 9.10
N LEU A 171 11.25 -8.18 10.16
CA LEU A 171 10.57 -7.20 11.03
C LEU A 171 11.19 -7.12 12.43
N MET A 172 12.44 -7.55 12.56
CA MET A 172 13.29 -7.23 13.70
C MET A 172 13.96 -5.88 13.48
N ALA A 173 14.27 -5.18 14.58
CA ALA A 173 15.00 -3.91 14.51
C ALA A 173 16.27 -4.07 13.63
N PRO A 174 16.54 -3.18 12.67
CA PRO A 174 16.04 -1.81 12.55
C PRO A 174 14.85 -1.62 11.60
N TYR A 175 14.04 -2.65 11.38
CA TYR A 175 12.91 -2.61 10.47
C TYR A 175 11.57 -2.67 11.25
N GLY A 176 10.58 -1.86 10.86
CA GLY A 176 9.17 -2.03 11.23
C GLY A 176 8.19 -1.71 10.10
N GLY A 177 6.99 -2.27 10.17
CA GLY A 177 5.93 -2.00 9.19
C GLY A 177 4.56 -1.79 9.84
N PHE A 178 3.61 -1.38 9.02
CA PHE A 178 2.20 -1.25 9.38
C PHE A 178 1.32 -1.79 8.25
N ARG A 179 0.15 -2.31 8.62
CA ARG A 179 -0.97 -2.51 7.70
C ARG A 179 -2.18 -1.76 8.23
N PHE A 180 -2.61 -0.74 7.49
CA PHE A 180 -3.84 0.00 7.77
C PHE A 180 -4.96 -0.65 6.96
N GLU A 181 -5.93 -1.26 7.64
CA GLU A 181 -7.11 -1.81 6.98
C GLU A 181 -8.29 -0.86 7.12
N GLY A 182 -9.13 -0.88 6.09
CA GLY A 182 -10.22 0.06 5.97
C GLY A 182 -11.18 -0.28 4.84
N ILE A 183 -12.14 0.61 4.63
CA ILE A 183 -13.05 0.59 3.48
C ILE A 183 -12.72 1.77 2.59
N MET A 184 -12.52 1.50 1.30
CA MET A 184 -12.41 2.50 0.25
C MET A 184 -13.73 2.56 -0.50
N GLU A 185 -14.20 3.77 -0.77
CA GLU A 185 -15.42 3.99 -1.52
C GLU A 185 -15.25 5.04 -2.58
N VAL A 186 -15.85 4.77 -3.74
CA VAL A 186 -15.90 5.68 -4.88
C VAL A 186 -17.34 5.79 -5.34
N THR A 187 -17.74 6.99 -5.73
CA THR A 187 -19.05 7.24 -6.35
C THR A 187 -18.85 7.88 -7.70
N GLU A 188 -19.32 7.22 -8.76
CA GLU A 188 -19.32 7.81 -10.10
C GLU A 188 -20.70 8.39 -10.42
N THR A 189 -20.70 9.64 -10.88
CA THR A 189 -21.93 10.32 -11.27
C THR A 189 -22.39 9.78 -12.62
N CYS A 190 -23.68 9.47 -12.76
CA CYS A 190 -24.24 9.01 -14.02
C CYS A 190 -24.00 10.04 -15.14
N ILE A 191 -23.54 9.59 -16.31
CA ILE A 191 -23.59 10.39 -17.53
C ILE A 191 -25.05 10.36 -17.99
N ILE A 192 -25.71 11.53 -17.97
CA ILE A 192 -27.11 11.71 -18.40
C ILE A 192 -27.19 11.73 -19.92
#